data_AF-A0AAE1H663-F1
#
_entry.id   AF-A0AAE1H663-F1
#
_cell.length_a   1.000
_cell.length_b   1.000
_cell.length_c   1.000
_cell.angle_alpha   90.00
_cell.angle_beta   90.00
_cell.angle_gamma   90.00
#
_symmetry.space_group_name_H-M   'P 1'
#
loop_
_entity.id
_entity.type
_entity.pdbx_description
1 polymer ?
#
loop_
_entity_poly.entity_id
_entity_poly.type
_entity_poly.pdbx_seq_one_letter_code
_entity_poly.pdbx_strand_id
1 'polypeptide(L)'
;PLQPGVWWPPDQRTHGKEHEDLYVEVLYTLANRVGSLGSHPSHGHAHGHATAPEDLHEYAMAAFGFNAEQHRRLLAVAREEKPPIVVLNVVVLEAEGLEAKDANGECSAAGAAGSASSA
;
A
#
# COMPACT_ATOMS: atom_id res chain seq x y z
N PRO A 1 17.21 27.23 18.41
CA PRO A 1 17.24 25.76 18.56
C PRO A 1 15.85 25.21 18.19
N LEU A 2 15.78 24.33 17.19
CA LEU A 2 14.53 23.76 16.67
C LEU A 2 14.07 22.62 17.59
N GLN A 3 12.79 22.59 17.97
CA GLN A 3 12.21 21.49 18.75
C GLN A 3 11.87 20.30 17.84
N PRO A 4 12.14 19.05 18.25
CA PRO A 4 11.83 17.87 17.46
C PRO A 4 10.36 17.49 17.61
N GLY A 5 9.66 17.20 16.50
CA GLY A 5 8.50 16.30 16.54
C GLY A 5 7.11 16.86 16.30
N VAL A 6 6.93 18.10 15.86
CA VAL A 6 5.61 18.60 15.43
C VAL A 6 5.75 19.26 14.06
N TRP A 7 5.41 18.52 13.01
CA TRP A 7 5.29 19.04 11.65
C TRP A 7 3.82 19.04 11.25
N TRP A 8 3.04 19.91 11.87
CA TRP A 8 1.87 20.46 11.20
C TRP A 8 1.94 21.98 11.31
N PRO A 9 1.83 22.72 10.20
CA PRO A 9 1.65 24.16 10.28
C PRO A 9 0.43 24.47 11.17
N PRO A 10 0.53 25.45 12.09
CA PRO A 10 -0.63 25.86 12.86
C PRO A 10 -1.66 26.49 11.92
N ASP A 11 -2.88 25.97 12.00
CA ASP A 11 -4.12 26.53 11.44
C ASP A 11 -4.28 26.48 9.91
N GLN A 12 -4.31 25.28 9.33
CA GLN A 12 -5.13 25.04 8.14
C GLN A 12 -6.57 24.77 8.59
N ARG A 13 -7.25 25.82 9.04
CA ARG A 13 -8.68 25.77 9.33
C ARG A 13 -9.42 25.67 8.00
N THR A 14 -9.42 24.49 7.40
CA THR A 14 -10.26 24.20 6.24
C THR A 14 -11.72 24.41 6.66
N HIS A 15 -12.52 24.97 5.76
CA HIS A 15 -13.94 25.18 6.04
C HIS A 15 -14.57 23.83 6.40
N GLY A 16 -15.57 23.77 7.30
CA GLY A 16 -16.04 22.49 7.88
C GLY A 16 -16.39 21.40 6.84
N LYS A 17 -16.83 21.81 5.64
CA LYS A 17 -17.02 20.92 4.50
C LYS A 17 -15.72 20.40 3.89
N GLU A 18 -14.75 21.28 3.61
CA GLU A 18 -13.44 20.91 3.06
C GLU A 18 -12.68 19.96 4.00
N HIS A 19 -12.87 20.10 5.31
CA HIS A 19 -12.31 19.21 6.32
C HIS A 19 -12.94 17.80 6.26
N GLU A 20 -14.25 17.70 6.07
CA GLU A 20 -14.93 16.42 5.85
C GLU A 20 -14.54 15.79 4.50
N ASP A 21 -14.45 16.59 3.43
CA ASP A 21 -14.05 16.14 2.10
C ASP A 21 -12.61 15.56 2.14
N LEU A 22 -11.68 16.23 2.82
CA LEU A 22 -10.31 15.72 2.99
C LEU A 22 -10.27 14.41 3.80
N TYR A 23 -11.13 14.27 4.79
CA TYR A 23 -11.21 13.04 5.58
C TYR A 23 -11.79 11.87 4.77
N VAL A 24 -12.78 12.12 3.91
CA VAL A 24 -13.31 11.11 2.96
C VAL A 24 -12.20 10.62 2.04
N GLU A 25 -11.36 11.51 1.52
CA GLU A 25 -10.21 11.13 0.67
C GLU A 25 -9.20 10.22 1.41
N VAL A 26 -8.91 10.54 2.68
CA VAL A 26 -8.06 9.70 3.52
C VAL A 26 -8.69 8.31 3.70
N LEU A 27 -9.99 8.25 4.02
CA LEU A 27 -10.69 6.98 4.18
C LEU A 27 -10.76 6.17 2.89
N TYR A 28 -10.96 6.82 1.75
CA TYR A 28 -10.93 6.20 0.43
C TYR A 28 -9.54 5.60 0.15
N THR A 29 -8.48 6.35 0.46
CA THR A 29 -7.09 5.88 0.29
C THR A 29 -6.81 4.67 1.18
N LEU A 30 -7.22 4.70 2.44
CA LEU A 30 -7.05 3.57 3.37
C LEU A 30 -7.83 2.34 2.90
N ALA A 31 -9.07 2.52 2.43
CA ALA A 31 -9.92 1.44 1.94
C ALA A 31 -9.42 0.79 0.64
N ASN A 32 -8.76 1.56 -0.22
CA ASN A 32 -8.31 1.13 -1.54
C ASN A 32 -6.79 0.95 -1.65
N ARG A 33 -6.08 0.89 -0.52
CA ARG A 33 -4.62 0.75 -0.49
C ARG A 33 -4.16 -0.57 -1.13
N VAL A 34 -3.40 -0.46 -2.22
CA VAL A 34 -2.79 -1.61 -2.90
C VAL A 34 -1.39 -1.88 -2.33
N GLY A 35 -1.03 -3.15 -2.13
CA GLY A 35 0.34 -3.55 -1.78
C GLY A 35 0.68 -3.59 -0.29
N SER A 36 -0.29 -3.62 0.63
CA SER A 36 -0.02 -3.79 2.08
C SER A 36 -0.97 -4.73 2.83
N LEU A 37 -1.98 -5.29 2.16
CA LEU A 37 -2.93 -6.25 2.77
C LEU A 37 -2.48 -7.71 2.65
N GLY A 38 -1.33 -7.95 2.03
CA GLY A 38 -0.72 -9.26 1.87
C GLY A 38 0.31 -9.58 2.94
N SER A 39 0.00 -9.41 4.22
CA SER A 39 0.56 -10.36 5.20
C SER A 39 -0.10 -11.70 4.94
N HIS A 40 0.33 -12.37 3.86
CA HIS A 40 0.23 -13.82 3.82
C HIS A 40 1.20 -14.31 4.91
N PRO A 41 0.77 -15.07 5.92
CA PRO A 41 1.67 -15.62 6.94
C PRO A 41 2.60 -16.72 6.38
N SER A 42 2.87 -16.75 5.07
CA SER A 42 3.46 -17.90 4.39
C SER A 42 4.90 -17.72 3.91
N HIS A 43 5.48 -16.51 3.89
CA HIS A 43 6.89 -16.37 3.53
C HIS A 43 7.59 -15.39 4.46
N GLY A 44 8.48 -15.96 5.29
CA GLY A 44 9.19 -15.32 6.39
C GLY A 44 10.21 -14.25 5.98
N HIS A 45 9.76 -13.20 5.31
CA HIS A 45 10.48 -11.93 5.21
C HIS A 45 9.65 -10.82 5.87
N ALA A 46 9.54 -10.94 7.19
CA ALA A 46 8.98 -9.94 8.08
C ALA A 46 10.01 -8.82 8.35
N HIS A 47 10.22 -7.93 7.37
CA HIS A 47 10.97 -6.69 7.56
C HIS A 47 10.21 -5.44 7.10
N GLY A 48 8.88 -5.50 7.10
CA GLY A 48 8.02 -4.33 6.97
C GLY A 48 7.03 -4.31 8.11
N HIS A 49 7.07 -3.28 8.95
CA HIS A 49 6.06 -3.03 9.98
C HIS A 49 4.72 -2.76 9.30
N ALA A 50 3.99 -3.82 8.95
CA ALA A 50 2.62 -3.72 8.46
C ALA A 50 1.77 -3.22 9.62
N THR A 51 1.52 -1.92 9.67
CA THR A 51 0.59 -1.30 10.61
C THR A 51 -0.78 -1.93 10.43
N ALA A 52 -1.45 -2.33 11.51
CA ALA A 52 -2.79 -2.88 11.40
C ALA A 52 -3.72 -1.82 10.76
N PRO A 53 -4.67 -2.21 9.90
CA PRO A 53 -5.60 -1.26 9.29
C PRO A 53 -6.37 -0.44 10.34
N GLU A 54 -6.66 -1.06 11.49
CA GLU A 54 -7.32 -0.47 12.65
C GLU A 54 -6.50 0.68 13.24
N ASP A 55 -5.18 0.53 13.38
CA ASP A 55 -4.28 1.57 13.88
C ASP A 55 -4.32 2.83 12.99
N LEU A 56 -4.49 2.64 11.68
CA LEU A 56 -4.55 3.74 10.72
C LEU A 56 -5.88 4.51 10.82
N HIS A 57 -6.98 3.80 11.05
CA HIS A 57 -8.28 4.44 11.27
C HIS A 57 -8.32 5.22 12.59
N GLU A 58 -7.76 4.67 13.67
CA GLU A 58 -7.63 5.36 14.96
C GLU A 58 -6.75 6.61 14.84
N TYR A 59 -5.60 6.48 14.18
CA TYR A 59 -4.72 7.62 13.93
C TYR A 59 -5.42 8.72 13.13
N ALA A 60 -6.14 8.36 12.06
CA ALA A 60 -6.86 9.33 11.23
C ALA A 60 -7.98 10.03 12.02
N MET A 61 -8.76 9.30 12.83
CA MET A 61 -9.77 9.91 13.72
C MET A 61 -9.13 10.90 14.69
N ALA A 62 -8.00 10.55 15.31
CA ALA A 62 -7.30 11.42 16.25
C ALA A 62 -6.70 12.66 15.58
N ALA A 63 -6.06 12.51 14.40
CA ALA A 63 -5.42 13.60 13.68
C ALA A 63 -6.43 14.65 13.17
N PHE A 64 -7.62 14.20 12.75
CA PHE A 64 -8.70 15.07 12.25
C PHE A 64 -9.71 15.45 13.35
N GLY A 65 -9.63 14.87 14.55
CA GLY A 65 -10.58 15.15 15.63
C GLY A 65 -12.02 14.68 15.37
N PHE A 66 -12.20 13.64 14.54
CA PHE A 66 -13.51 13.02 14.30
C PHE A 66 -13.83 11.95 15.34
N ASN A 67 -15.08 11.89 15.78
CA ASN A 67 -15.56 10.80 16.62
C ASN A 67 -16.00 9.58 15.80
N ALA A 68 -16.27 8.46 16.48
CA ALA A 68 -16.65 7.20 15.84
C ALA A 68 -17.92 7.29 14.98
N GLU A 69 -18.89 8.14 15.33
CA GLU A 69 -20.12 8.30 14.55
C GLU A 69 -19.88 9.07 13.26
N GLN A 70 -19.10 10.15 13.32
CA GLN A 70 -18.66 10.91 12.14
C GLN A 70 -17.81 10.03 11.23
N HIS A 71 -16.88 9.27 11.80
CA HIS A 71 -16.06 8.30 11.08
C HIS A 71 -16.93 7.28 10.33
N ARG A 72 -17.89 6.64 11.01
CA ARG A 72 -18.79 5.66 10.40
C ARG A 72 -19.58 6.24 9.22
N ARG A 73 -20.09 7.47 9.37
CA ARG A 73 -20.83 8.17 8.32
C ARG A 73 -19.94 8.48 7.11
N LEU A 74 -18.76 9.07 7.33
CA LEU A 74 -17.85 9.47 6.26
C LEU A 74 -17.18 8.26 5.58
N LEU A 75 -16.96 7.17 6.33
CA LEU A 75 -16.49 5.90 5.78
C LEU A 75 -17.51 5.25 4.85
N ALA A 76 -18.80 5.37 5.14
CA ALA A 76 -19.84 4.90 4.22
C ALA A 76 -19.77 5.66 2.88
N VAL A 77 -19.60 6.99 2.93
CA VAL A 77 -19.43 7.83 1.73
C VAL A 77 -18.20 7.40 0.93
N ALA A 78 -17.05 7.23 1.59
CA ALA A 78 -15.81 6.80 0.93
C ALA A 78 -15.94 5.41 0.26
N ARG A 79 -16.82 4.53 0.75
CA ARG A 79 -17.05 3.19 0.21
C ARG A 79 -18.03 3.13 -0.97
N GLU A 80 -18.81 4.18 -1.19
CA GLU A 80 -19.72 4.26 -2.34
C GLU A 80 -18.97 4.50 -3.65
N GLU A 81 -17.77 5.06 -3.56
CA GLU A 81 -16.91 5.29 -4.72
C GLU A 81 -16.30 3.98 -5.25
N LYS A 82 -16.22 3.87 -6.58
CA LYS A 82 -15.66 2.67 -7.22
C LYS A 82 -14.17 2.57 -6.89
N PRO A 83 -13.68 1.36 -6.53
CA PRO A 83 -12.25 1.15 -6.32
C PRO A 83 -11.47 1.41 -7.62
N PRO A 84 -10.22 1.88 -7.52
CA PRO A 84 -9.40 2.15 -8.70
C PRO A 84 -9.05 0.83 -9.41
N ILE A 85 -9.16 0.82 -10.74
CA ILE A 85 -8.73 -0.33 -11.55
C ILE A 85 -7.21 -0.24 -11.72
N VAL A 86 -6.48 -1.13 -11.04
CA VAL A 86 -5.02 -1.19 -11.14
C VAL A 86 -4.61 -2.21 -12.20
N VAL A 87 -3.92 -1.74 -13.23
CA VAL A 87 -3.31 -2.60 -14.26
C VAL A 87 -1.79 -2.50 -14.12
N LEU A 88 -1.17 -3.57 -13.62
CA LEU A 88 0.28 -3.65 -13.49
C LEU A 88 0.85 -4.47 -14.65
N ASN A 89 1.59 -3.80 -15.54
CA ASN A 89 2.38 -4.48 -16.57
C ASN A 89 3.78 -4.75 -16.02
N VAL A 90 4.10 -6.01 -15.74
CA VAL A 90 5.42 -6.43 -15.27
C VAL A 90 6.11 -7.19 -16.38
N VAL A 91 7.27 -6.69 -16.81
CA VAL A 91 8.19 -7.42 -17.68
C VAL A 91 9.44 -7.71 -16.87
N VAL A 92 9.68 -8.99 -16.60
CA VAL A 92 10.93 -9.44 -16.00
C VAL A 92 11.97 -9.44 -17.11
N LEU A 93 13.03 -8.65 -16.94
CA LEU A 93 14.11 -8.56 -17.92
C LEU A 93 15.10 -9.69 -17.69
N GLU A 94 15.70 -9.74 -16.50
CA GLU A 94 16.71 -10.73 -16.13
C GLU A 94 16.60 -11.01 -14.63
N ALA A 95 17.03 -12.19 -14.19
CA ALA A 95 17.14 -12.55 -12.79
C ALA A 95 18.51 -13.20 -12.55
N GLU A 96 19.23 -12.72 -11.54
CA GLU A 96 20.57 -13.20 -11.18
C GLU A 96 20.58 -13.78 -9.76
N GLY A 97 21.53 -14.69 -9.49
CA GLY A 97 21.77 -15.19 -8.13
C GLY A 97 20.64 -16.05 -7.55
N LEU A 98 19.84 -16.71 -8.39
CA LEU A 98 18.81 -17.65 -7.93
C LEU A 98 19.46 -18.86 -7.26
N GLU A 99 19.08 -19.15 -6.02
CA GLU A 99 19.54 -20.33 -5.28
C GLU A 99 18.97 -21.60 -5.94
N ALA A 100 19.82 -22.55 -6.29
CA ALA A 100 19.40 -23.82 -6.86
C ALA A 100 18.64 -24.65 -5.81
N LYS A 101 17.43 -25.11 -6.14
CA LYS A 101 16.55 -25.85 -5.21
C LYS A 101 16.69 -27.37 -5.35
N ASP A 102 17.53 -27.85 -6.26
CA ASP A 102 17.67 -29.27 -6.59
C ASP A 102 19.05 -29.84 -6.21
N ALA A 103 19.09 -31.12 -5.85
CA ALA A 103 20.29 -31.80 -5.33
C ALA A 103 21.44 -31.92 -6.35
N ASN A 104 21.17 -31.60 -7.61
CA ASN A 104 22.08 -31.53 -8.77
C ASN A 104 22.61 -30.11 -9.05
N GLY A 105 22.11 -29.07 -8.35
CA GLY A 105 22.64 -27.71 -8.47
C GLY A 105 22.29 -26.98 -9.77
N GLU A 106 21.24 -27.40 -10.50
CA GLU A 106 20.82 -26.75 -11.75
C GLU A 106 19.53 -25.94 -11.56
N CYS A 107 19.67 -24.62 -11.45
CA CYS A 107 18.52 -23.72 -11.51
C CYS A 107 18.18 -23.42 -12.99
N SER A 108 17.32 -24.22 -13.64
CA SER A 108 16.92 -23.94 -15.03
C SER A 108 15.80 -22.90 -15.11
N ALA A 109 16.18 -21.65 -15.37
CA ALA A 109 15.33 -20.62 -15.96
C ALA A 109 15.86 -20.20 -17.34
N ALA A 110 16.46 -21.13 -18.09
CA ALA A 110 17.15 -20.84 -19.35
C ALA A 110 16.26 -21.09 -20.59
N GLY A 111 15.83 -19.99 -21.23
CA GLY A 111 16.20 -19.72 -22.63
C GLY A 111 15.43 -20.43 -23.76
N ALA A 112 14.13 -20.14 -23.91
CA ALA A 112 13.45 -20.25 -25.20
C ALA A 112 13.63 -18.96 -26.03
N ALA A 113 14.82 -18.72 -26.59
CA ALA A 113 15.02 -17.74 -27.67
C ALA A 113 16.40 -17.90 -28.33
N GLY A 114 16.44 -18.12 -29.65
CA GLY A 114 17.60 -17.73 -30.47
C GLY A 114 18.18 -18.78 -31.44
N SER A 115 17.72 -18.70 -32.69
CA SER A 115 18.42 -19.03 -33.95
C SER A 115 18.96 -20.46 -34.18
N ALA A 116 18.17 -21.26 -34.89
CA ALA A 116 18.72 -22.27 -35.80
C ALA A 116 19.19 -21.59 -37.09
N SER A 117 20.50 -21.47 -37.27
CA SER A 117 21.11 -21.26 -38.58
C SER A 117 22.01 -22.46 -38.86
N SER A 118 21.57 -23.30 -39.78
CA SER A 118 22.33 -24.45 -40.27
C SER A 118 23.20 -24.02 -41.45
N ALA A 119 24.46 -24.44 -41.44
CA ALA A 119 25.34 -24.55 -42.59
C ALA A 119 26.07 -25.89 -42.47
#